data_AF-A0A1Q6SQT4-F1
#
_entry.id   AF-A0A1Q6SQT4-F1
#
_cell.length_a   1.000
_cell.length_b   1.000
_cell.length_c   1.000
_cell.angle_alpha   90.00
_cell.angle_beta   90.00
_cell.angle_gamma   90.00
#
_symmetry.space_group_name_H-M   'P 1'
#
loop_
_entity.id
_entity.type
_entity.pdbx_description
1 polymer ?
#
loop_
_entity_poly.entity_id
_entity_poly.type
_entity_poly.pdbx_seq_one_letter_code
_entity_poly.pdbx_strand_id
1 'polypeptide(L)'
;MRKKTESHTVCQSVDKALFSEACMQMIGALQGQNGIGTLREKTIHSVLKYYYAPNPAYHEIRIGTYVADICVDGEIFEIQTRNFNTMRDKLSFFLQNHDVTIVYPVAHTKWLSWLDVETGELSDKRKSPKTGTFYQIIPELYRIKMFLQNPRLHFIISLIDVEETRYLNGWSYDKKRGSSRMDGIPVDIYDEVRIDTMKDYHKFLPDTLPARFTTKDYAKCAHIPQKYATTGLNVLLETKTVVRVGKMGNAYLYEKAAESEK
;
A
#
# COMPACT_ATOMS: atom_id res chain seq x y z
N MET A 1 -43.06 -16.22 -5.24
CA MET A 1 -41.64 -16.37 -5.63
C MET A 1 -41.00 -14.99 -5.64
N ARG A 2 -40.28 -14.63 -4.57
CA ARG A 2 -39.53 -13.37 -4.49
C ARG A 2 -38.15 -13.61 -5.09
N LYS A 3 -37.82 -12.90 -6.17
CA LYS A 3 -36.49 -12.90 -6.78
C LYS A 3 -35.50 -12.38 -5.75
N LYS A 4 -34.49 -13.20 -5.42
CA LYS A 4 -33.30 -12.77 -4.69
C LYS A 4 -32.56 -11.78 -5.58
N THR A 5 -32.38 -10.56 -5.09
CA THR A 5 -31.47 -9.58 -5.68
C THR A 5 -30.06 -10.05 -5.35
N GLU A 6 -29.33 -10.50 -6.36
CA GLU A 6 -27.92 -10.82 -6.26
C GLU A 6 -27.14 -9.53 -6.03
N SER A 7 -26.57 -9.38 -4.84
CA SER A 7 -25.58 -8.35 -4.52
C SER A 7 -24.32 -8.61 -5.36
N HIS A 8 -24.25 -7.98 -6.52
CA HIS A 8 -23.03 -7.91 -7.32
C HIS A 8 -22.06 -6.97 -6.62
N THR A 9 -21.03 -7.52 -5.98
CA THR A 9 -19.83 -6.77 -5.61
C THR A 9 -19.21 -6.24 -6.90
N VAL A 10 -19.33 -4.94 -7.15
CA VAL A 10 -18.65 -4.29 -8.27
C VAL A 10 -17.15 -4.35 -7.97
N CYS A 11 -16.46 -5.30 -8.59
CA CYS A 11 -15.01 -5.27 -8.71
C CYS A 11 -14.70 -4.12 -9.68
N GLN A 12 -14.40 -2.93 -9.17
CA GLN A 12 -13.93 -1.84 -10.03
C GLN A 12 -12.58 -2.27 -10.61
N SER A 13 -12.56 -2.55 -11.91
CA SER A 13 -11.33 -2.80 -12.66
C SER A 13 -10.49 -1.54 -12.68
N VAL A 14 -9.18 -1.67 -12.44
CA VAL A 14 -8.23 -0.54 -12.54
C VAL A 14 -8.26 0.12 -13.92
N ASP A 15 -8.20 1.45 -13.96
CA ASP A 15 -8.20 2.21 -15.22
C ASP A 15 -6.76 2.32 -15.77
N LYS A 16 -6.38 1.34 -16.58
CA LYS A 16 -5.04 1.31 -17.20
C LYS A 16 -4.80 2.48 -18.15
N ALA A 17 -5.84 3.00 -18.80
CA ALA A 17 -5.70 4.10 -19.74
C ALA A 17 -5.36 5.39 -19.01
N LEU A 18 -6.11 5.70 -17.94
CA LEU A 18 -5.83 6.85 -17.08
C LEU A 18 -4.48 6.72 -16.37
N PHE A 19 -4.11 5.51 -15.92
CA PHE A 19 -2.79 5.30 -15.31
C PHE A 19 -1.65 5.55 -16.30
N SER A 20 -1.79 5.08 -17.55
CA SER A 20 -0.81 5.34 -18.61
C SER A 20 -0.68 6.83 -18.92
N GLU A 21 -1.81 7.55 -18.97
CA GLU A 21 -1.82 9.01 -19.10
C GLU A 21 -1.08 9.69 -17.93
N ALA A 22 -1.38 9.29 -16.70
CA ALA A 22 -0.74 9.82 -15.50
C ALA A 22 0.79 9.64 -15.54
N CYS A 23 1.26 8.46 -15.97
CA CYS A 23 2.68 8.19 -16.19
C CYS A 23 3.28 9.16 -17.20
N MET A 24 2.67 9.31 -18.38
CA MET A 24 3.18 10.20 -19.43
C MET A 24 3.27 11.66 -18.97
N GLN A 25 2.20 12.18 -18.34
CA GLN A 25 2.14 13.56 -17.89
C GLN A 25 3.16 13.84 -16.78
N MET A 26 3.23 12.99 -15.76
CA MET A 26 4.03 13.28 -14.57
C MET A 26 5.51 12.96 -14.76
N ILE A 27 5.86 11.91 -15.50
CA ILE A 27 7.27 11.58 -15.78
C ILE A 27 7.89 12.66 -16.67
N GLY A 28 7.18 13.11 -17.70
CA GLY A 28 7.65 14.20 -18.58
C GLY A 28 7.82 15.51 -17.82
N ALA A 29 6.87 15.87 -16.95
CA ALA A 29 6.95 17.08 -16.13
C ALA A 29 8.13 17.07 -15.14
N LEU A 30 8.41 15.93 -14.51
CA LEU A 30 9.49 15.80 -13.53
C LEU A 30 10.88 15.87 -14.16
N GLN A 31 11.05 15.40 -15.41
CA GLN A 31 12.31 15.51 -16.15
C GLN A 31 12.68 16.96 -16.50
N GLY A 32 11.69 17.87 -16.57
CA GLY A 32 11.90 19.28 -16.86
C GLY A 32 12.33 20.16 -15.67
N GLN A 33 12.24 19.68 -14.43
CA GLN A 33 12.38 20.50 -13.20
C GLN A 33 13.68 20.26 -12.38
N ASN A 34 14.73 19.70 -12.98
CA ASN A 34 15.90 19.10 -12.31
C ASN A 34 16.42 19.72 -10.99
N GLY A 35 16.51 18.84 -9.98
CA GLY A 35 17.40 18.89 -8.82
C GLY A 35 17.63 17.46 -8.30
N ILE A 36 18.82 16.90 -8.59
CA ILE A 36 19.22 15.47 -8.50
C ILE A 36 19.02 14.83 -7.10
N GLY A 37 18.82 15.60 -6.04
CA GLY A 37 18.72 15.11 -4.65
C GLY A 37 17.32 14.70 -4.15
N THR A 38 16.24 15.04 -4.86
CA THR A 38 14.87 15.01 -4.30
C THR A 38 13.89 14.03 -4.97
N LEU A 39 14.34 13.22 -5.93
CA LEU A 39 13.47 12.41 -6.80
C LEU A 39 13.02 11.05 -6.22
N ARG A 40 13.64 10.58 -5.13
CA ARG A 40 13.63 9.16 -4.69
C ARG A 40 12.25 8.52 -4.41
N GLU A 41 11.21 9.32 -4.13
CA GLU A 41 9.82 8.88 -3.90
C GLU A 41 8.78 9.73 -4.63
N LYS A 42 9.20 10.77 -5.36
CA LYS A 42 8.30 11.76 -5.96
C LYS A 42 7.57 11.22 -7.18
N THR A 43 8.21 10.40 -8.02
CA THR A 43 7.60 9.95 -9.28
C THR A 43 6.35 9.10 -9.04
N ILE A 44 6.43 8.07 -8.22
CA ILE A 44 5.26 7.23 -7.87
C ILE A 44 4.18 8.07 -7.19
N HIS A 45 4.57 8.94 -6.26
CA HIS A 45 3.63 9.80 -5.54
C HIS A 45 2.88 10.72 -6.52
N SER A 46 3.59 11.45 -7.39
CA SER A 46 2.98 12.36 -8.36
C SER A 46 2.09 11.63 -9.37
N VAL A 47 2.52 10.48 -9.89
CA VAL A 47 1.71 9.68 -10.83
C VAL A 47 0.41 9.23 -10.17
N LEU A 48 0.47 8.70 -8.95
CA LEU A 48 -0.75 8.30 -8.24
C LEU A 48 -1.61 9.50 -7.87
N LYS A 49 -1.00 10.65 -7.56
CA LYS A 49 -1.75 11.89 -7.27
C LYS A 49 -2.59 12.33 -8.45
N TYR A 50 -2.01 12.28 -9.66
CA TYR A 50 -2.73 12.53 -10.89
C TYR A 50 -3.76 11.44 -11.19
N TYR A 51 -3.40 10.16 -11.02
CA TYR A 51 -4.30 9.03 -11.31
C TYR A 51 -5.60 9.09 -10.50
N TYR A 52 -5.53 9.39 -9.19
CA TYR A 52 -6.73 9.50 -8.36
C TYR A 52 -7.46 10.85 -8.51
N ALA A 53 -6.78 11.92 -8.92
CA ALA A 53 -7.40 13.20 -9.22
C ALA A 53 -6.67 13.91 -10.37
N PRO A 54 -7.10 13.75 -11.63
CA PRO A 54 -6.40 14.37 -12.77
C PRO A 54 -6.44 15.90 -12.76
N ASN A 55 -7.45 16.50 -12.13
CA ASN A 55 -7.55 17.95 -12.00
C ASN A 55 -6.61 18.46 -10.88
N PRO A 56 -5.57 19.24 -11.21
CA PRO A 56 -4.61 19.75 -10.23
C PRO A 56 -5.22 20.73 -9.23
N ALA A 57 -6.43 21.25 -9.47
CA ALA A 57 -7.14 22.10 -8.51
C ALA A 57 -7.48 21.37 -7.20
N TYR A 58 -7.41 20.03 -7.18
CA TYR A 58 -7.64 19.21 -5.98
C TYR A 58 -6.36 18.80 -5.26
N HIS A 59 -5.19 19.24 -5.72
CA HIS A 59 -3.89 18.80 -5.20
C HIS A 59 -3.35 19.75 -4.14
N GLU A 60 -2.64 19.20 -3.15
CA GLU A 60 -1.92 19.99 -2.13
C GLU A 60 -2.83 20.99 -1.39
N ILE A 61 -4.03 20.55 -1.03
CA ILE A 61 -5.06 21.40 -0.42
C ILE A 61 -4.77 21.58 1.07
N ARG A 62 -4.67 22.85 1.49
CA ARG A 62 -4.45 23.18 2.90
C ARG A 62 -5.74 23.02 3.70
N ILE A 63 -5.69 22.19 4.73
CA ILE A 63 -6.79 21.93 5.67
C ILE A 63 -6.24 22.16 7.08
N GLY A 64 -6.59 23.31 7.66
CA GLY A 64 -6.03 23.78 8.93
C GLY A 64 -4.50 23.94 8.85
N THR A 65 -3.79 23.21 9.71
CA THR A 65 -2.31 23.24 9.79
C THR A 65 -1.63 22.25 8.85
N TYR A 66 -2.37 21.36 8.21
CA TYR A 66 -1.84 20.31 7.35
C TYR A 66 -2.16 20.57 5.87
N VAL A 67 -1.43 19.89 4.99
CA VAL A 67 -1.68 19.90 3.55
C VAL A 67 -2.03 18.48 3.14
N ALA A 68 -3.21 18.29 2.56
CA ALA A 68 -3.66 17.01 1.99
C ALA A 68 -3.07 16.82 0.59
N ASP A 69 -2.66 15.61 0.23
CA ASP A 69 -2.14 15.35 -1.12
C ASP A 69 -3.21 15.59 -2.18
N ILE A 70 -4.42 15.08 -1.92
CA ILE A 70 -5.63 15.31 -2.72
C ILE A 70 -6.80 15.63 -1.78
N CYS A 71 -7.65 16.58 -2.16
CA CYS A 71 -8.96 16.79 -1.56
C CYS A 71 -10.01 17.07 -2.63
N VAL A 72 -10.99 16.17 -2.78
CA VAL A 72 -12.13 16.31 -3.71
C VAL A 72 -13.40 16.34 -2.89
N ASP A 73 -14.14 17.45 -2.96
CA ASP A 73 -15.42 17.63 -2.24
C ASP A 73 -15.37 17.30 -0.73
N GLY A 74 -14.20 17.45 -0.10
CA GLY A 74 -13.98 17.18 1.31
C GLY A 74 -13.48 15.76 1.65
N GLU A 75 -13.41 14.85 0.67
CA GLU A 75 -12.73 13.56 0.80
C GLU A 75 -11.23 13.72 0.55
N ILE A 76 -10.42 13.21 1.48
CA ILE A 76 -8.97 13.37 1.47
C ILE A 76 -8.30 12.08 1.00
N PHE A 77 -7.32 12.18 0.11
CA PHE A 77 -6.41 11.07 -0.19
C PHE A 77 -4.98 11.42 0.20
N GLU A 78 -4.29 10.46 0.81
CA GLU A 78 -2.89 10.56 1.24
C GLU A 78 -2.08 9.43 0.61
N ILE A 79 -1.07 9.76 -0.20
CA ILE A 79 -0.25 8.78 -0.90
C ILE A 79 1.03 8.53 -0.12
N GLN A 80 1.12 7.35 0.49
CA GLN A 80 2.08 7.06 1.54
C GLN A 80 2.74 5.70 1.31
N THR A 81 4.07 5.68 1.23
CA THR A 81 4.84 4.46 0.93
C THR A 81 5.40 3.78 2.17
N ARG A 82 5.51 4.49 3.30
CA ARG A 82 6.10 4.01 4.56
C ARG A 82 5.86 4.98 5.71
N ASN A 83 6.21 4.53 6.91
CA ASN A 83 6.32 5.35 8.13
C ASN A 83 5.01 6.04 8.55
N PHE A 84 3.92 5.27 8.59
CA PHE A 84 2.60 5.77 8.98
C PHE A 84 2.56 6.33 10.41
N ASN A 85 3.56 6.02 11.24
CA ASN A 85 3.72 6.64 12.56
C ASN A 85 3.78 8.17 12.49
N THR A 86 4.37 8.74 11.43
CA THR A 86 4.46 10.20 11.26
C THR A 86 3.14 10.85 10.85
N MET A 87 2.15 10.05 10.43
CA MET A 87 0.83 10.56 10.07
C MET A 87 -0.14 10.64 11.22
N ARG A 88 0.20 10.15 12.43
CA ARG A 88 -0.77 10.02 13.52
C ARG A 88 -1.44 11.34 13.89
N ASP A 89 -0.67 12.43 13.96
CA ASP A 89 -1.23 13.75 14.29
C ASP A 89 -2.10 14.28 13.16
N LYS A 90 -1.65 14.09 11.91
CA LYS A 90 -2.39 14.45 10.69
C LYS A 90 -3.72 13.71 10.60
N LEU A 91 -3.71 12.39 10.82
CA LEU A 91 -4.92 11.55 10.86
C LEU A 91 -5.84 11.94 12.01
N SER A 92 -5.30 12.22 13.20
CA SER A 92 -6.09 12.66 14.35
C SER A 92 -6.83 13.97 14.08
N PHE A 93 -6.27 14.83 13.22
CA PHE A 93 -6.90 16.08 12.79
C PHE A 93 -7.92 15.84 11.68
N PHE A 94 -7.54 15.18 10.58
CA PHE A 94 -8.44 14.97 9.43
C PHE A 94 -9.66 14.12 9.77
N LEU A 95 -9.47 13.01 10.48
CA LEU A 95 -10.55 12.06 10.77
C LEU A 95 -11.63 12.62 11.72
N GLN A 96 -11.48 13.85 12.23
CA GLN A 96 -12.54 14.53 12.97
C GLN A 96 -13.71 14.87 12.07
N ASN A 97 -13.44 15.33 10.84
CA ASN A 97 -14.46 15.92 9.95
C ASN A 97 -14.39 15.43 8.49
N HIS A 98 -13.39 14.62 8.14
CA HIS A 98 -13.17 14.18 6.76
C HIS A 98 -13.03 12.66 6.67
N ASP A 99 -13.51 12.10 5.57
CA ASP A 99 -13.13 10.78 5.09
C ASP A 99 -11.71 10.86 4.52
N VAL A 100 -10.87 9.91 4.94
CA VAL A 100 -9.45 9.87 4.61
C VAL A 100 -9.13 8.50 4.03
N THR A 101 -8.69 8.50 2.78
CA THR A 101 -8.22 7.30 2.08
C THR A 101 -6.69 7.34 1.98
N ILE A 102 -6.01 6.39 2.64
CA ILE A 102 -4.57 6.23 2.47
C ILE A 102 -4.32 5.32 1.27
N VAL A 103 -3.69 5.87 0.23
CA VAL A 103 -3.17 5.12 -0.90
C VAL A 103 -1.78 4.60 -0.54
N TYR A 104 -1.63 3.27 -0.52
CA TYR A 104 -0.37 2.59 -0.22
C TYR A 104 0.18 1.88 -1.48
N PRO A 105 1.17 2.47 -2.17
CA PRO A 105 1.72 1.89 -3.38
C PRO A 105 2.60 0.68 -3.06
N VAL A 106 2.40 -0.41 -3.79
CA VAL A 106 3.20 -1.64 -3.69
C VAL A 106 3.71 -2.02 -5.07
N ALA A 107 5.03 -2.15 -5.21
CA ALA A 107 5.64 -2.65 -6.44
C ALA A 107 5.34 -4.14 -6.62
N HIS A 108 4.32 -4.48 -7.42
CA HIS A 108 3.89 -5.85 -7.72
C HIS A 108 4.94 -6.57 -8.58
N THR A 109 5.13 -6.15 -9.83
CA THR A 109 6.34 -6.48 -10.59
C THR A 109 7.35 -5.35 -10.45
N LYS A 110 8.61 -5.71 -10.20
CA LYS A 110 9.71 -4.77 -10.18
C LYS A 110 10.79 -5.21 -11.16
N TRP A 111 11.21 -4.32 -12.04
CA TRP A 111 12.45 -4.48 -12.81
C TRP A 111 13.55 -3.62 -12.22
N LEU A 112 14.79 -4.11 -12.29
CA LEU A 112 15.96 -3.47 -11.71
C LEU A 112 17.01 -3.21 -12.78
N SER A 113 17.52 -1.98 -12.80
CA SER A 113 18.72 -1.58 -13.52
C SER A 113 19.74 -0.98 -12.55
N TRP A 114 21.02 -1.12 -12.88
CA TRP A 114 22.13 -0.65 -12.05
C TRP A 114 22.88 0.44 -12.78
N LEU A 115 23.00 1.60 -12.13
CA LEU A 115 23.81 2.72 -12.62
C LEU A 115 25.17 2.68 -11.92
N ASP A 116 26.23 2.51 -12.70
CA ASP A 116 27.59 2.73 -12.21
C ASP A 116 27.81 4.24 -12.02
N VAL A 117 28.16 4.64 -10.80
CA VAL A 117 28.33 6.04 -10.45
C VAL A 117 29.64 6.64 -10.96
N GLU A 118 30.62 5.81 -11.30
CA GLU A 118 31.93 6.22 -11.81
C GLU A 118 31.90 6.34 -13.33
N THR A 119 31.33 5.35 -14.04
CA THR A 119 31.31 5.33 -15.51
C THR A 119 30.04 5.94 -16.11
N GLY A 120 28.96 6.02 -15.33
CA GLY A 120 27.63 6.43 -15.84
C GLY A 120 26.92 5.34 -16.63
N GLU A 121 27.47 4.13 -16.72
CA GLU A 121 26.87 3.02 -17.46
C GLU A 121 25.65 2.45 -16.74
N LEU A 122 24.58 2.21 -17.50
CA LEU A 122 23.35 1.58 -17.02
C LEU A 122 23.31 0.12 -17.48
N SER A 123 23.15 -0.80 -16.52
CA SER A 123 22.96 -2.21 -16.84
C SER A 123 21.62 -2.48 -17.51
N ASP A 124 21.56 -3.59 -18.26
CA ASP A 124 20.30 -4.12 -18.76
C ASP A 124 19.27 -4.33 -17.64
N LYS A 125 18.02 -4.09 -18.01
CA LYS A 125 16.86 -4.25 -17.14
C LYS A 125 16.57 -5.73 -16.89
N ARG A 126 16.45 -6.12 -15.62
CA ARG A 126 16.05 -7.49 -15.24
C ARG A 126 14.87 -7.52 -14.27
N LYS A 127 14.01 -8.52 -14.36
CA LYS A 127 12.90 -8.72 -13.41
C LYS A 127 13.43 -9.14 -12.03
N SER A 128 12.92 -8.53 -10.96
CA SER A 128 13.14 -8.93 -9.58
C SER A 128 12.46 -10.28 -9.32
N PRO A 129 13.09 -11.20 -8.57
CA PRO A 129 12.46 -12.47 -8.20
C PRO A 129 11.34 -12.30 -7.16
N LYS A 130 11.23 -11.11 -6.53
CA LYS A 130 10.19 -10.81 -5.55
C LYS A 130 8.99 -10.17 -6.22
N THR A 131 7.81 -10.74 -5.98
CA THR A 131 6.51 -10.16 -6.32
C THR A 131 5.93 -9.45 -5.10
N GLY A 132 5.51 -8.21 -5.27
CA GLY A 132 4.83 -7.45 -4.21
C GLY A 132 3.40 -7.92 -3.99
N THR A 133 2.95 -7.85 -2.73
CA THR A 133 1.59 -8.26 -2.33
C THR A 133 0.98 -7.24 -1.38
N PHE A 134 -0.35 -7.22 -1.31
CA PHE A 134 -1.05 -6.28 -0.44
C PHE A 134 -0.73 -6.48 1.05
N TYR A 135 -0.26 -7.67 1.45
CA TYR A 135 0.24 -7.94 2.80
C TYR A 135 1.41 -7.02 3.24
N GLN A 136 2.09 -6.35 2.29
CA GLN A 136 3.17 -5.41 2.62
C GLN A 136 2.70 -4.17 3.38
N ILE A 137 1.40 -3.86 3.42
CA ILE A 137 0.86 -2.75 4.22
C ILE A 137 0.79 -3.10 5.72
N ILE A 138 0.78 -4.38 6.10
CA ILE A 138 0.55 -4.82 7.49
C ILE A 138 1.43 -4.10 8.53
N PRO A 139 2.75 -3.94 8.33
CA PRO A 139 3.58 -3.24 9.30
C PRO A 139 3.18 -1.78 9.51
N GLU A 140 2.67 -1.13 8.45
CA GLU A 140 2.19 0.24 8.50
C GLU A 140 0.82 0.35 9.17
N LEU A 141 -0.12 -0.56 8.85
CA LEU A 141 -1.41 -0.65 9.55
C LEU A 141 -1.22 -0.82 11.06
N TYR A 142 -0.29 -1.66 11.48
CA TYR A 142 0.01 -1.86 12.91
C TYR A 142 0.49 -0.58 13.60
N ARG A 143 1.25 0.28 12.90
CA ARG A 143 1.69 1.57 13.44
C ARG A 143 0.53 2.53 13.61
N ILE A 144 -0.55 2.38 12.85
CA ILE A 144 -1.76 3.19 12.96
C ILE A 144 -2.98 2.43 13.51
N LYS A 145 -2.74 1.33 14.25
CA LYS A 145 -3.81 0.45 14.74
C LYS A 145 -4.93 1.16 15.51
N MET A 146 -4.61 2.20 16.30
CA MET A 146 -5.62 2.97 17.06
C MET A 146 -6.63 3.75 16.21
N PHE A 147 -6.41 3.90 14.90
CA PHE A 147 -7.35 4.55 13.99
C PHE A 147 -8.16 3.57 13.14
N LEU A 148 -7.82 2.26 13.12
CA LEU A 148 -8.39 1.31 12.17
C LEU A 148 -9.89 1.02 12.39
N GLN A 149 -10.42 1.32 13.58
CA GLN A 149 -11.86 1.23 13.85
C GLN A 149 -12.63 2.50 13.48
N ASN A 150 -11.95 3.56 13.01
CA ASN A 150 -12.61 4.78 12.58
C ASN A 150 -13.29 4.55 11.22
N PRO A 151 -14.62 4.74 11.09
CA PRO A 151 -15.33 4.47 9.85
C PRO A 151 -14.96 5.41 8.70
N ARG A 152 -14.29 6.54 8.98
CA ARG A 152 -13.80 7.52 8.00
C ARG A 152 -12.38 7.24 7.50
N LEU A 153 -11.78 6.13 7.90
CA LEU A 153 -10.43 5.75 7.46
C LEU A 153 -10.51 4.57 6.49
N HIS A 154 -10.04 4.80 5.27
CA HIS A 154 -10.03 3.82 4.19
C HIS A 154 -8.62 3.60 3.67
N PHE A 155 -8.43 2.52 2.92
CA PHE A 155 -7.14 2.20 2.31
C PHE A 155 -7.33 1.72 0.87
N ILE A 156 -6.44 2.18 -0.01
CA ILE A 156 -6.25 1.60 -1.34
C ILE A 156 -4.83 1.08 -1.40
N ILE A 157 -4.66 -0.23 -1.52
CA ILE A 157 -3.36 -0.83 -1.80
C ILE A 157 -3.21 -0.95 -3.30
N SER A 158 -2.48 0.00 -3.89
CA SER A 158 -2.24 0.07 -5.34
C SER A 158 -1.07 -0.82 -5.72
N LEU A 159 -1.36 -1.95 -6.37
CA LEU A 159 -0.36 -2.88 -6.89
C LEU A 159 0.10 -2.36 -8.25
N ILE A 160 1.29 -1.77 -8.30
CA ILE A 160 1.86 -1.16 -9.52
C ILE A 160 3.11 -1.88 -9.99
N ASP A 161 3.32 -1.86 -11.29
CA ASP A 161 4.53 -2.37 -11.93
C ASP A 161 5.55 -1.22 -12.03
N VAL A 162 6.80 -1.48 -11.63
CA VAL A 162 7.82 -0.43 -11.40
C VAL A 162 9.16 -0.80 -12.01
N GLU A 163 9.76 0.14 -12.75
CA GLU A 163 11.16 0.08 -13.17
C GLU A 163 12.02 0.89 -12.18
N GLU A 164 12.88 0.21 -11.43
CA GLU A 164 13.70 0.83 -10.39
C GLU A 164 15.18 0.83 -10.79
N THR A 165 15.77 2.02 -10.81
CA THR A 165 17.21 2.19 -11.00
C THR A 165 17.89 2.37 -9.64
N ARG A 166 18.99 1.65 -9.44
CA ARG A 166 19.79 1.71 -8.21
C ARG A 166 21.23 2.05 -8.55
N TYR A 167 21.89 2.77 -7.65
CA TYR A 167 23.32 3.05 -7.78
C TYR A 167 24.15 1.84 -7.37
N LEU A 168 25.24 1.56 -8.10
CA LEU A 168 26.29 0.64 -7.68
C LEU A 168 27.19 1.31 -6.62
N ASN A 169 26.63 1.51 -5.43
CA ASN A 169 27.31 2.16 -4.30
C ASN A 169 27.14 1.41 -2.97
N GLY A 170 26.74 0.15 -3.04
CA GLY A 170 26.64 -0.75 -1.90
C GLY A 170 28.00 -1.17 -1.36
N TRP A 171 28.00 -1.72 -0.15
CA TRP A 171 29.20 -2.15 0.58
C TRP A 171 29.71 -3.56 0.18
N SER A 172 28.98 -4.30 -0.64
CA SER A 172 29.44 -5.60 -1.14
C SER A 172 30.47 -5.47 -2.26
N TYR A 173 31.18 -6.56 -2.56
CA TYR A 173 32.15 -6.63 -3.67
C TYR A 173 31.56 -6.18 -5.01
N ASP A 174 30.32 -6.58 -5.31
CA ASP A 174 29.58 -6.17 -6.52
C ASP A 174 28.89 -4.82 -6.40
N LYS A 175 29.10 -4.09 -5.29
CA LYS A 175 28.47 -2.82 -4.93
C LYS A 175 26.92 -2.84 -4.90
N LYS A 176 26.26 -4.00 -4.79
CA LYS A 176 24.78 -4.11 -4.80
C LYS A 176 24.13 -4.10 -3.41
N ARG A 177 24.74 -4.75 -2.40
CA ARG A 177 24.17 -4.83 -1.04
C ARG A 177 24.29 -3.50 -0.32
N GLY A 178 23.18 -3.01 0.23
CA GLY A 178 23.14 -1.68 0.85
C GLY A 178 23.17 -0.52 -0.14
N SER A 179 23.05 -0.80 -1.45
CA SER A 179 22.93 0.25 -2.47
C SER A 179 21.77 1.19 -2.19
N SER A 180 21.89 2.44 -2.64
CA SER A 180 20.79 3.40 -2.62
C SER A 180 19.95 3.35 -3.90
N ARG A 181 18.64 3.60 -3.76
CA ARG A 181 17.72 3.75 -4.89
C ARG A 181 17.91 5.15 -5.51
N MET A 182 17.97 5.20 -6.83
CA MET A 182 17.95 6.46 -7.59
C MET A 182 16.51 6.93 -7.75
N ASP A 183 15.71 6.16 -8.47
CA ASP A 183 14.29 6.41 -8.70
C ASP A 183 13.57 5.06 -8.90
N GLY A 184 12.24 5.05 -8.86
CA GLY A 184 11.52 4.00 -9.55
C GLY A 184 10.26 4.54 -10.20
N ILE A 185 10.14 4.21 -11.47
CA ILE A 185 9.18 4.75 -12.41
C ILE A 185 8.03 3.76 -12.50
N PRO A 186 6.79 4.15 -12.15
CA PRO A 186 5.63 3.32 -12.41
C PRO A 186 5.41 3.17 -13.92
N VAL A 187 5.09 1.97 -14.37
CA VAL A 187 4.90 1.67 -15.81
C VAL A 187 3.54 1.03 -16.12
N ASP A 188 2.90 0.37 -15.15
CA ASP A 188 1.54 -0.15 -15.29
C ASP A 188 0.89 -0.27 -13.89
N ILE A 189 -0.44 -0.35 -13.85
CA ILE A 189 -1.20 -0.71 -12.66
C ILE A 189 -1.74 -2.13 -12.83
N TYR A 190 -1.38 -2.99 -11.89
CA TYR A 190 -1.78 -4.39 -11.90
C TYR A 190 -3.19 -4.56 -11.33
N ASP A 191 -3.41 -4.06 -10.12
CA ASP A 191 -4.66 -4.24 -9.38
C ASP A 191 -4.75 -3.27 -8.18
N GLU A 192 -5.93 -3.15 -7.58
CA GLU A 192 -6.16 -2.39 -6.35
C GLU A 192 -6.92 -3.21 -5.32
N VAL A 193 -6.37 -3.31 -4.11
CA VAL A 193 -7.08 -3.89 -2.98
C VAL A 193 -7.62 -2.76 -2.11
N ARG A 194 -8.94 -2.60 -2.08
CA ARG A 194 -9.62 -1.59 -1.27
C ARG A 194 -10.05 -2.12 0.09
N ILE A 195 -9.89 -1.31 1.12
CA ILE A 195 -10.42 -1.52 2.47
C ILE A 195 -11.27 -0.29 2.79
N ASP A 196 -12.55 -0.36 2.48
CA ASP A 196 -13.48 0.75 2.66
C ASP A 196 -14.26 0.56 3.98
N THR A 197 -14.42 -0.68 4.46
CA THR A 197 -15.16 -1.01 5.67
C THR A 197 -14.43 -2.00 6.58
N MET A 198 -14.91 -2.14 7.82
CA MET A 198 -14.39 -3.15 8.75
C MET A 198 -14.45 -4.58 8.21
N LYS A 199 -15.43 -4.90 7.35
CA LYS A 199 -15.57 -6.23 6.75
C LYS A 199 -14.43 -6.54 5.77
N ASP A 200 -13.86 -5.52 5.14
CA ASP A 200 -12.83 -5.69 4.13
C ASP A 200 -11.49 -6.20 4.70
N TYR A 201 -11.27 -6.09 6.01
CA TYR A 201 -10.11 -6.70 6.66
C TYR A 201 -10.08 -8.24 6.55
N HIS A 202 -11.22 -8.89 6.25
CA HIS A 202 -11.24 -10.31 5.92
C HIS A 202 -10.39 -10.66 4.68
N LYS A 203 -10.09 -9.70 3.79
CA LYS A 203 -9.19 -9.89 2.64
C LYS A 203 -7.77 -10.31 3.06
N PHE A 204 -7.35 -9.99 4.29
CA PHE A 204 -6.06 -10.46 4.85
C PHE A 204 -6.11 -11.87 5.44
N LEU A 205 -7.25 -12.57 5.39
CA LEU A 205 -7.40 -13.94 5.85
C LEU A 205 -7.50 -14.88 4.64
N PRO A 206 -6.47 -15.70 4.37
CA PRO A 206 -6.55 -16.73 3.34
C PRO A 206 -7.72 -17.69 3.56
N ASP A 207 -8.39 -18.07 2.47
CA ASP A 207 -9.50 -19.05 2.52
C ASP A 207 -9.04 -20.45 2.94
N THR A 208 -7.76 -20.75 2.73
CA THR A 208 -7.12 -22.03 3.10
C THR A 208 -6.77 -22.15 4.59
N LEU A 209 -7.08 -21.14 5.40
CA LEU A 209 -6.87 -21.19 6.85
C LEU A 209 -7.80 -22.24 7.50
N PRO A 210 -7.28 -23.10 8.39
CA PRO A 210 -8.12 -23.96 9.21
C PRO A 210 -9.09 -23.16 10.09
N ALA A 211 -10.18 -23.78 10.53
CA ALA A 211 -11.16 -23.13 11.42
C ALA A 211 -10.51 -22.51 12.67
N ARG A 212 -9.55 -23.24 13.26
CA ARG A 212 -8.67 -22.77 14.35
C ARG A 212 -7.23 -22.77 13.87
N PHE A 213 -6.55 -21.64 13.99
CA PHE A 213 -5.21 -21.49 13.43
C PHE A 213 -4.27 -20.74 14.39
N THR A 214 -2.98 -21.02 14.28
CA THR A 214 -1.91 -20.29 14.97
C THR A 214 -1.29 -19.25 14.04
N THR A 215 -0.40 -18.42 14.58
CA THR A 215 0.42 -17.51 13.76
C THR A 215 1.26 -18.25 12.72
N LYS A 216 1.70 -19.48 13.00
CA LYS A 216 2.47 -20.29 12.03
C LYS A 216 1.60 -20.71 10.85
N ASP A 217 0.37 -21.13 11.13
CA ASP A 217 -0.59 -21.52 10.09
C ASP A 217 -0.94 -20.30 9.23
N TYR A 218 -1.20 -19.15 9.85
CA TYR A 218 -1.45 -17.90 9.14
C TYR A 218 -0.28 -17.49 8.23
N ALA A 219 0.95 -17.51 8.74
CA ALA A 219 2.14 -17.20 7.96
C ALA A 219 2.27 -18.10 6.73
N LYS A 220 2.02 -19.40 6.91
CA LYS A 220 2.10 -20.41 5.85
C LYS A 220 1.02 -20.19 4.79
N CYS A 221 -0.25 -20.05 5.18
CA CYS A 221 -1.37 -19.88 4.25
C CYS A 221 -1.34 -18.53 3.53
N ALA A 222 -0.87 -17.46 4.17
CA ALA A 222 -0.73 -16.14 3.55
C ALA A 222 0.60 -15.98 2.79
N HIS A 223 1.49 -16.97 2.84
CA HIS A 223 2.82 -16.92 2.23
C HIS A 223 3.65 -15.69 2.65
N ILE A 224 3.60 -15.33 3.93
CA ILE A 224 4.30 -14.18 4.50
C ILE A 224 5.29 -14.59 5.60
N PRO A 225 6.35 -13.80 5.85
CA PRO A 225 7.27 -14.05 6.96
C PRO A 225 6.53 -14.05 8.31
N GLN A 226 6.98 -14.88 9.25
CA GLN A 226 6.34 -15.00 10.57
C GLN A 226 6.23 -13.67 11.31
N LYS A 227 7.21 -12.76 11.17
CA LYS A 227 7.15 -11.40 11.74
C LYS A 227 5.94 -10.60 11.21
N TYR A 228 5.66 -10.73 9.91
CA TYR A 228 4.50 -10.08 9.29
C TYR A 228 3.21 -10.74 9.76
N ALA A 229 3.17 -12.06 9.86
CA ALA A 229 2.01 -12.79 10.37
C ALA A 229 1.66 -12.40 11.82
N THR A 230 2.65 -12.27 12.71
CA THR A 230 2.43 -11.78 14.08
C THR A 230 1.81 -10.39 14.09
N THR A 231 2.36 -9.49 13.27
CA THR A 231 1.89 -8.10 13.16
C THR A 231 0.49 -8.04 12.54
N GLY A 232 0.24 -8.87 11.52
CA GLY A 232 -1.05 -9.01 10.84
C GLY A 232 -2.14 -9.49 11.79
N LEU A 233 -1.86 -10.48 12.64
CA LEU A 233 -2.85 -10.91 13.64
C LEU A 233 -3.14 -9.86 14.70
N ASN A 234 -2.19 -8.99 15.03
CA ASN A 234 -2.48 -7.85 15.90
C ASN A 234 -3.43 -6.86 15.22
N VAL A 235 -3.23 -6.59 13.93
CA VAL A 235 -4.15 -5.76 13.12
C VAL A 235 -5.53 -6.42 13.07
N LEU A 236 -5.60 -7.71 12.77
CA LEU A 236 -6.88 -8.42 12.63
C LEU A 236 -7.64 -8.58 13.96
N LEU A 237 -6.93 -8.63 15.08
CA LEU A 237 -7.54 -8.54 16.42
C LEU A 237 -8.11 -7.15 16.68
N GLU A 238 -7.34 -6.10 16.36
CA GLU A 238 -7.77 -4.71 16.52
C GLU A 238 -9.02 -4.42 15.69
N THR A 239 -9.10 -4.98 14.48
CA THR A 239 -10.24 -4.82 13.58
C THR A 239 -11.37 -5.81 13.87
N LYS A 240 -11.23 -6.65 14.92
CA LYS A 240 -12.19 -7.69 15.31
C LYS A 240 -12.53 -8.69 14.19
N THR A 241 -11.64 -8.82 13.21
CA THR A 241 -11.75 -9.79 12.11
C THR A 241 -11.45 -11.21 12.59
N VAL A 242 -10.59 -11.33 13.61
CA VAL A 242 -10.29 -12.58 14.31
C VAL A 242 -10.47 -12.40 15.81
N VAL A 243 -10.70 -13.52 16.49
CA VAL A 243 -10.72 -13.59 17.95
C VAL A 243 -9.68 -14.59 18.44
N ARG A 244 -9.16 -14.37 19.65
CA ARG A 244 -8.26 -15.32 20.29
C ARG A 244 -9.06 -16.26 21.19
N VAL A 245 -9.03 -17.54 20.87
CA VAL A 245 -9.87 -18.57 21.51
C VAL A 245 -9.12 -19.47 22.48
N GLY A 246 -7.80 -19.34 22.56
CA GLY A 246 -7.01 -20.11 23.51
C GLY A 246 -5.53 -20.18 23.18
N LYS A 247 -4.93 -21.32 23.52
CA LYS A 247 -3.52 -21.64 23.29
C LYS A 247 -3.36 -23.09 22.84
N MET A 248 -2.37 -23.33 21.98
CA MET A 248 -1.84 -24.65 21.67
C MET A 248 -0.36 -24.66 22.03
N GLY A 249 -0.04 -25.25 23.19
CA GLY A 249 1.27 -25.09 23.83
C GLY A 249 1.56 -23.60 24.11
N ASN A 250 2.68 -23.10 23.57
CA ASN A 250 3.08 -21.69 23.71
C ASN A 250 2.46 -20.76 22.66
N ALA A 251 1.78 -21.29 21.64
CA ALA A 251 1.18 -20.49 20.58
C ALA A 251 -0.26 -20.08 20.93
N TYR A 252 -0.64 -18.84 20.58
CA TYR A 252 -2.03 -18.41 20.63
C TYR A 252 -2.83 -19.06 19.50
N LEU A 253 -4.07 -19.44 19.80
CA LEU A 253 -5.03 -20.00 18.85
C LEU A 253 -6.09 -18.96 18.51
N TYR A 254 -6.37 -18.81 17.22
CA TYR A 254 -7.27 -17.82 16.66
C TYR A 254 -8.39 -18.50 15.86
N GLU A 255 -9.52 -17.81 15.77
CA GLU A 255 -10.65 -18.14 14.90
C GLU A 255 -11.09 -16.87 14.16
N LYS A 256 -11.72 -17.04 12.99
CA LYS A 256 -12.44 -15.93 12.32
C LYS A 256 -13.56 -15.47 13.26
N ALA A 257 -13.74 -14.16 13.42
CA ALA A 257 -14.87 -13.66 14.18
C ALA A 257 -16.18 -14.06 13.48
N ALA A 258 -17.20 -14.44 14.26
CA ALA A 258 -18.53 -14.65 13.70
C ALA A 258 -19.03 -13.32 13.13
N GLU A 259 -19.52 -13.32 11.89
CA GLU A 259 -20.15 -12.15 11.30
C GLU A 259 -21.27 -11.70 12.23
N SER A 260 -21.11 -10.52 12.82
CA SER A 260 -22.20 -9.90 13.56
C SER A 260 -23.15 -9.36 12.51
N GLU A 261 -24.33 -9.98 12.36
CA GLU A 261 -25.47 -9.38 11.67
C GLU A 261 -25.88 -8.11 12.43
N LYS A 262 -25.25 -6.98 12.11
CA LYS A 262 -25.72 -5.64 12.50
C LYS A 262 -25.50 -4.67 11.36
#